data_AF-A0A1V6X442-F1
#
_entry.id   AF-A0A1V6X442-F1
#
_cell.length_a   1.000
_cell.length_b   1.000
_cell.length_c   1.000
_cell.angle_alpha   90.00
_cell.angle_beta   90.00
_cell.angle_gamma   90.00
#
_symmetry.space_group_name_H-M   'P 1'
#
loop_
_entity.id
_entity.type
_entity.pdbx_description
1 polymer ?
#
loop_
_entity_poly.entity_id
_entity_poly.type
_entity_poly.pdbx_seq_one_letter_code
_entity_poly.pdbx_strand_id
1 'polypeptide(L)'
;MGPVTFHSSNYQTMSATAVVSQLRGLLEKANSLMPKISKIYPSEEQWAALGDISKSLKTTATRLENKIRESKESRAERAWKESEKLRSHALACKGELLTNGRLKQQPVFRRNIATIFEGPKDSKFDSEEVKVRKALTRQRCEQIRHLSPSGIISWAMAYAPSLWAAGSMSMDVFSCLLDDIEPDQHPPWPSIVGETLHKLLDDEEFLSASLEYREFMKAYDCLPDVCLDRRRKRRRLDHGHNEGMTQGQISPLDEKREMKHMYTNPDPVCIDKLPEPFQTAVRESRLWKWERSQGMKTTSSLATLFPKDNTQDVSLTIWCGNHEAYHLHDVFGLQLAHSS
;
A
#
# COMPACT_ATOMS: atom_id res chain seq x y z
N MET A 1 -5.82 -61.63 3.60
CA MET A 1 -5.49 -60.32 3.00
C MET A 1 -6.74 -59.76 2.38
N GLY A 2 -7.46 -58.89 3.10
CA GLY A 2 -8.60 -58.15 2.56
C GLY A 2 -8.15 -56.77 2.09
N PRO A 3 -8.64 -56.25 0.97
CA PRO A 3 -8.25 -54.93 0.49
C PRO A 3 -8.98 -53.84 1.29
N VAL A 4 -8.20 -52.96 1.90
CA VAL A 4 -8.69 -51.76 2.59
C VAL A 4 -8.95 -50.68 1.53
N THR A 5 -10.21 -50.33 1.33
CA THR A 5 -10.64 -49.23 0.48
C THR A 5 -10.54 -47.90 1.24
N PHE A 6 -9.51 -47.12 0.92
CA PHE A 6 -9.42 -45.73 1.36
C PHE A 6 -10.56 -44.91 0.74
N HIS A 7 -11.50 -44.48 1.57
CA HIS A 7 -12.51 -43.48 1.22
C HIS A 7 -11.83 -42.12 1.15
N SER A 8 -11.55 -41.66 -0.08
CA SER A 8 -11.15 -40.28 -0.33
C SER A 8 -12.37 -39.37 -0.08
N SER A 9 -12.32 -38.58 0.98
CA SER A 9 -13.35 -37.60 1.30
C SER A 9 -13.33 -36.50 0.24
N ASN A 10 -14.32 -36.51 -0.64
CA ASN A 10 -14.61 -35.43 -1.58
C ASN A 10 -15.04 -34.18 -0.80
N TYR A 11 -14.09 -33.36 -0.36
CA TYR A 11 -14.39 -31.98 0.03
C TYR A 11 -14.72 -31.19 -1.23
N GLN A 12 -16.01 -31.12 -1.55
CA GLN A 12 -16.52 -30.30 -2.64
C GLN A 12 -16.29 -28.82 -2.29
N THR A 13 -15.34 -28.18 -2.98
CA THR A 13 -14.99 -26.78 -2.76
C THR A 13 -16.17 -25.90 -3.16
N MET A 14 -16.91 -25.39 -2.18
CA MET A 14 -18.01 -24.46 -2.42
C MET A 14 -17.47 -23.12 -2.96
N SER A 15 -18.14 -22.58 -3.99
CA SER A 15 -17.81 -21.24 -4.50
C SER A 15 -18.22 -20.15 -3.51
N ALA A 16 -17.51 -19.00 -3.53
CA ALA A 16 -17.85 -17.86 -2.69
C ALA A 16 -19.30 -17.38 -2.90
N THR A 17 -19.75 -17.38 -4.17
CA THR A 17 -21.13 -17.06 -4.53
C THR A 17 -22.14 -18.00 -3.88
N ALA A 18 -21.85 -19.31 -3.83
CA ALA A 18 -22.72 -20.28 -3.17
C ALA A 18 -22.81 -20.03 -1.66
N VAL A 19 -21.69 -19.71 -1.01
CA VAL A 19 -21.66 -19.37 0.42
C VAL A 19 -22.48 -18.10 0.70
N VAL A 20 -22.31 -17.06 -0.11
CA VAL A 20 -23.09 -15.80 0.02
C VAL A 20 -24.59 -16.08 -0.13
N SER A 21 -24.99 -16.85 -1.13
CA SER A 21 -26.41 -17.20 -1.34
C SER A 21 -26.99 -17.99 -0.16
N GLN A 22 -26.24 -18.93 0.41
CA GLN A 22 -26.68 -19.67 1.59
C GLN A 22 -26.84 -18.77 2.83
N LEU A 23 -25.89 -17.87 3.08
CA LEU A 23 -25.97 -16.93 4.19
C LEU A 23 -27.17 -15.97 4.05
N ARG A 24 -27.44 -15.49 2.84
CA ARG A 24 -28.64 -14.69 2.55
C ARG A 24 -29.92 -15.47 2.84
N GLY A 25 -30.01 -16.71 2.39
CA GLY A 25 -31.18 -17.56 2.66
C GLY A 25 -31.41 -17.84 4.15
N LEU A 26 -30.34 -17.98 4.95
CA LEU A 26 -30.44 -18.11 6.40
C LEU A 26 -30.94 -16.83 7.06
N LEU A 27 -30.45 -15.67 6.62
CA LEU A 27 -30.88 -14.37 7.12
C LEU A 27 -32.37 -14.11 6.83
N GLU A 28 -32.84 -14.41 5.62
CA GLU A 28 -34.25 -14.29 5.25
C GLU A 28 -35.15 -15.18 6.11
N LYS A 29 -34.74 -16.43 6.34
CA LYS A 29 -35.47 -17.35 7.23
C LYS A 29 -35.54 -16.81 8.66
N ALA A 30 -34.44 -16.32 9.22
CA ALA A 30 -34.41 -15.73 10.55
C ALA A 30 -35.34 -14.51 10.64
N ASN A 31 -35.31 -13.61 9.66
CA ASN A 31 -36.18 -12.45 9.59
C ASN A 31 -37.67 -12.83 9.50
N SER A 32 -38.01 -13.89 8.77
CA SER A 32 -39.40 -14.37 8.65
C SER A 32 -39.99 -14.93 9.95
N LEU A 33 -39.15 -15.33 10.91
CA LEU A 33 -39.57 -15.88 12.20
C LEU A 33 -39.87 -14.78 13.22
N MET A 34 -39.23 -13.61 13.10
CA MET A 34 -39.43 -12.47 14.02
C MET A 34 -40.91 -12.10 14.25
N PRO A 35 -41.76 -11.90 13.22
CA PRO A 35 -43.18 -11.56 13.42
C PRO A 35 -44.03 -12.73 13.92
N LYS A 36 -43.51 -13.96 13.92
CA LYS A 36 -44.21 -15.15 14.43
C LYS A 36 -43.97 -15.34 15.92
N ILE A 37 -42.77 -14.98 16.40
CA ILE A 37 -42.40 -15.06 17.82
C ILE A 37 -43.28 -14.15 18.70
N SER A 38 -43.73 -13.01 18.19
CA SER A 38 -44.66 -12.12 18.92
C SER A 38 -46.10 -12.64 19.00
N LYS A 39 -46.41 -13.75 18.32
CA LYS A 39 -47.77 -14.32 18.20
C LYS A 39 -47.95 -15.68 18.87
N ILE A 40 -46.90 -16.21 19.51
CA ILE A 40 -46.93 -17.49 20.20
C ILE A 40 -47.06 -17.28 21.72
N TYR A 41 -47.58 -18.30 22.41
CA TYR A 41 -47.65 -18.36 23.88
C TYR A 41 -46.91 -19.62 24.36
N PRO A 42 -45.56 -19.58 24.43
CA PRO A 42 -44.75 -20.74 24.80
C PRO A 42 -44.86 -21.08 26.29
N SER A 43 -44.66 -22.36 26.63
CA SER A 43 -44.40 -22.76 28.02
C SER A 43 -43.02 -22.27 28.50
N GLU A 44 -42.77 -22.30 29.81
CA GLU A 44 -41.45 -21.95 30.38
C GLU A 44 -40.30 -22.77 29.77
N GLU A 45 -40.50 -24.08 29.55
CA GLU A 45 -39.52 -24.94 28.88
C GLU A 45 -39.26 -24.52 27.43
N GLN A 46 -40.31 -24.12 26.70
CA GLN A 46 -40.20 -23.63 25.33
C GLN A 46 -39.50 -22.25 25.28
N TRP A 47 -39.74 -21.38 26.26
CA TRP A 47 -39.02 -20.11 26.40
C TRP A 47 -37.53 -20.33 26.65
N ALA A 48 -37.18 -21.26 27.52
CA ALA A 48 -35.79 -21.64 27.76
C ALA A 48 -35.12 -22.13 26.47
N ALA A 49 -35.79 -23.05 25.74
CA ALA A 49 -35.28 -23.58 24.47
C ALA A 49 -35.10 -22.49 23.39
N LEU A 50 -36.07 -21.56 23.25
CA LEU A 50 -35.95 -20.41 22.34
C LEU A 50 -34.77 -19.50 22.71
N GLY A 51 -34.58 -19.25 24.02
CA GLY A 51 -33.46 -18.49 24.54
C GLY A 51 -32.11 -19.13 24.19
N ASP A 52 -31.99 -20.44 24.35
CA ASP A 52 -30.75 -21.17 24.07
C ASP A 52 -30.44 -21.27 22.58
N ILE A 53 -31.45 -21.48 21.73
CA ILE A 53 -31.29 -21.42 20.27
C ILE A 53 -30.85 -20.02 19.84
N SER A 54 -31.45 -18.96 20.40
CA SER A 54 -31.06 -17.58 20.11
C SER A 54 -29.60 -17.29 20.48
N LYS A 55 -29.15 -17.73 21.67
CA LYS A 55 -27.75 -17.64 22.09
C LYS A 55 -26.82 -18.41 21.16
N SER A 56 -27.19 -19.62 20.75
CA SER A 56 -26.42 -20.46 19.83
C SER A 56 -26.29 -19.81 18.44
N LEU A 57 -27.39 -19.23 17.92
CA LEU A 57 -27.39 -18.51 16.66
C LEU A 57 -26.47 -17.29 16.71
N LYS A 58 -26.54 -16.48 17.79
CA LYS A 58 -25.65 -15.34 18.02
C LYS A 58 -24.18 -15.79 18.07
N THR A 59 -23.87 -16.82 18.84
CA THR A 59 -22.51 -17.36 18.98
C THR A 59 -21.97 -17.83 17.63
N THR A 60 -22.79 -18.54 16.85
CA THR A 60 -22.42 -19.02 15.53
C THR A 60 -22.19 -17.87 14.54
N ALA A 61 -23.03 -16.83 14.58
CA ALA A 61 -22.87 -15.64 13.76
C ALA A 61 -21.55 -14.91 14.07
N THR A 62 -21.23 -14.71 15.36
CA THR A 62 -19.96 -14.11 15.77
C THR A 62 -18.75 -14.95 15.35
N ARG A 63 -18.84 -16.29 15.45
CA ARG A 63 -17.76 -17.19 15.01
C ARG A 63 -17.56 -17.13 13.50
N LEU A 64 -18.64 -17.04 12.73
CA LEU A 64 -18.59 -16.86 11.28
C LEU A 64 -17.95 -15.52 10.91
N GLU A 65 -18.37 -14.43 11.55
CA GLU A 65 -17.80 -13.09 11.36
C GLU A 65 -16.29 -13.08 11.62
N ASN A 66 -15.86 -13.64 12.77
CA ASN A 66 -14.44 -13.76 13.10
C ASN A 66 -13.68 -14.56 12.04
N LYS A 67 -14.24 -15.68 11.55
CA LYS A 67 -13.59 -16.50 10.53
C LYS A 67 -13.44 -15.78 9.20
N ILE A 68 -14.45 -14.99 8.80
CA ILE A 68 -14.39 -14.15 7.60
C ILE A 68 -13.29 -13.09 7.78
N ARG A 69 -13.22 -12.44 8.94
CA ARG A 69 -12.19 -11.44 9.26
C ARG A 69 -10.79 -12.05 9.22
N GLU A 70 -10.54 -13.12 9.97
CA GLU A 70 -9.26 -13.85 9.99
C GLU A 70 -8.83 -14.28 8.58
N SER A 71 -9.78 -14.77 7.77
CA SER A 71 -9.49 -15.20 6.40
C SER A 71 -9.13 -14.02 5.49
N LYS A 72 -9.75 -12.85 5.70
CA LYS A 72 -9.43 -11.62 4.97
C LYS A 72 -8.05 -11.11 5.37
N GLU A 73 -7.76 -11.06 6.66
CA GLU A 73 -6.45 -10.66 7.21
C GLU A 73 -5.34 -11.58 6.73
N SER A 74 -5.51 -12.90 6.81
CA SER A 74 -4.55 -13.87 6.31
C SER A 74 -4.31 -13.76 4.80
N ARG A 75 -5.35 -13.41 4.02
CA ARG A 75 -5.17 -13.12 2.58
C ARG A 75 -4.38 -11.84 2.36
N ALA A 76 -4.65 -10.78 3.12
CA ALA A 76 -3.90 -9.54 3.04
C ALA A 76 -2.42 -9.74 3.42
N GLU A 77 -2.14 -10.49 4.48
CA GLU A 77 -0.78 -10.82 4.91
C GLU A 77 -0.02 -11.65 3.85
N ARG A 78 -0.68 -12.66 3.27
CA ARG A 78 -0.09 -13.43 2.16
C ARG A 78 0.20 -12.54 0.96
N ALA A 79 -0.77 -11.72 0.55
CA ALA A 79 -0.60 -10.81 -0.57
C ALA A 79 0.54 -9.82 -0.31
N TRP A 80 0.65 -9.31 0.92
CA TRP A 80 1.74 -8.45 1.37
C TRP A 80 3.09 -9.14 1.25
N LYS A 81 3.19 -10.39 1.70
CA LYS A 81 4.43 -11.17 1.59
C LYS A 81 4.79 -11.49 0.13
N GLU A 82 3.82 -11.91 -0.68
CA GLU A 82 4.03 -12.25 -2.10
C GLU A 82 4.45 -11.04 -2.95
N SER A 83 3.95 -9.85 -2.62
CA SER A 83 4.29 -8.60 -3.33
C SER A 83 5.60 -7.95 -2.90
N GLU A 84 6.28 -8.43 -1.85
CA GLU A 84 7.48 -7.80 -1.27
C GLU A 84 8.58 -7.53 -2.30
N LYS A 85 8.86 -8.50 -3.16
CA LYS A 85 9.87 -8.36 -4.23
C LYS A 85 9.49 -7.29 -5.25
N LEU A 86 8.20 -7.20 -5.58
CA LEU A 86 7.68 -6.23 -6.54
C LEU A 86 7.70 -4.82 -5.95
N ARG A 87 7.25 -4.65 -4.70
CA ARG A 87 7.36 -3.35 -3.98
C ARG A 87 8.79 -2.87 -3.88
N SER A 88 9.71 -3.74 -3.46
CA SER A 88 11.14 -3.43 -3.37
C SER A 88 11.72 -3.02 -4.72
N HIS A 89 11.29 -3.70 -5.80
CA HIS A 89 11.68 -3.35 -7.16
C HIS A 89 11.16 -1.97 -7.57
N ALA A 90 9.90 -1.63 -7.25
CA ALA A 90 9.34 -0.32 -7.55
C ALA A 90 10.08 0.81 -6.83
N LEU A 91 10.39 0.63 -5.54
CA LEU A 91 11.19 1.57 -4.76
C LEU A 91 12.58 1.75 -5.36
N ALA A 92 13.24 0.66 -5.77
CA ALA A 92 14.54 0.71 -6.42
C ALA A 92 14.48 1.45 -7.78
N CYS A 93 13.49 1.16 -8.61
CA CYS A 93 13.27 1.84 -9.90
C CYS A 93 13.04 3.34 -9.73
N LYS A 94 12.23 3.73 -8.75
CA LYS A 94 11.98 5.14 -8.40
C LYS A 94 13.25 5.82 -7.90
N GLY A 95 13.95 5.22 -6.94
CA GLY A 95 15.19 5.76 -6.38
C GLY A 95 16.29 5.92 -7.45
N GLU A 96 16.40 4.95 -8.35
CA GLU A 96 17.33 5.01 -9.48
C GLU A 96 16.99 6.13 -10.47
N LEU A 97 15.70 6.32 -10.82
CA LEU A 97 15.32 7.42 -11.70
C LEU A 97 15.66 8.77 -11.05
N LEU A 98 15.33 8.95 -9.78
CA LEU A 98 15.55 10.22 -9.07
C LEU A 98 17.04 10.52 -8.88
N THR A 99 17.88 9.51 -8.65
CA THR A 99 19.33 9.68 -8.44
C THR A 99 20.09 9.87 -9.76
N ASN A 100 19.76 9.10 -10.80
CA ASN A 100 20.51 9.07 -12.05
C ASN A 100 19.87 9.93 -13.15
N GLY A 101 18.63 10.40 -12.96
CA GLY A 101 17.87 11.16 -13.95
C GLY A 101 17.53 10.35 -15.21
N ARG A 102 17.65 9.02 -15.17
CA ARG A 102 17.53 8.15 -16.35
C ARG A 102 16.44 7.10 -16.17
N LEU A 103 15.53 7.06 -17.14
CA LEU A 103 14.50 6.03 -17.24
C LEU A 103 15.10 4.77 -17.90
N LYS A 104 15.65 3.85 -17.11
CA LYS A 104 16.37 2.66 -17.61
C LYS A 104 15.52 1.80 -18.55
N GLN A 105 14.26 1.57 -18.23
CA GLN A 105 13.35 0.74 -19.01
C GLN A 105 12.31 1.57 -19.77
N GLN A 106 12.76 2.55 -20.55
CA GLN A 106 11.87 3.41 -21.33
C GLN A 106 10.88 2.64 -22.22
N PRO A 107 11.23 1.52 -22.89
CA PRO A 107 10.26 0.73 -23.66
C PRO A 107 9.14 0.12 -22.80
N VAL A 108 9.47 -0.31 -21.58
CA VAL A 108 8.48 -0.86 -20.64
C VAL A 108 7.56 0.24 -20.12
N PHE A 109 8.13 1.39 -19.78
CA PHE A 109 7.37 2.57 -19.38
C PHE A 109 6.36 2.98 -20.45
N ARG A 110 6.80 3.13 -21.70
CA ARG A 110 5.93 3.46 -22.83
C ARG A 110 4.81 2.45 -23.02
N ARG A 111 5.16 1.15 -23.03
CA ARG A 111 4.18 0.08 -23.18
C ARG A 111 3.16 0.06 -22.04
N ASN A 112 3.59 0.34 -20.81
CA ASN A 112 2.67 0.45 -19.67
C ASN A 112 1.70 1.61 -19.84
N ILE A 113 2.19 2.81 -20.16
CA ILE A 113 1.31 3.97 -20.41
C ILE A 113 0.29 3.64 -21.50
N ALA A 114 0.73 3.12 -22.65
CA ALA A 114 -0.17 2.68 -23.71
C ALA A 114 -1.20 1.65 -23.20
N THR A 115 -0.76 0.62 -22.47
CA THR A 115 -1.65 -0.44 -21.97
C THR A 115 -2.65 0.09 -20.93
N ILE A 116 -2.26 1.02 -20.07
CA ILE A 116 -3.12 1.60 -19.03
C ILE A 116 -4.25 2.42 -19.65
N PHE A 117 -3.97 3.22 -20.67
CA PHE A 117 -4.95 4.13 -21.27
C PHE A 117 -5.71 3.55 -22.47
N GLU A 118 -5.11 2.62 -23.22
CA GLU A 118 -5.79 1.94 -24.34
C GLU A 118 -6.50 0.66 -23.89
N GLY A 119 -5.92 -0.05 -22.91
CA GLY A 119 -6.34 -1.39 -22.54
C GLY A 119 -6.00 -2.46 -23.58
N PRO A 120 -6.35 -3.74 -23.31
CA PRO A 120 -6.16 -4.83 -24.26
C PRO A 120 -7.14 -4.75 -25.43
N LYS A 121 -6.60 -4.87 -26.65
CA LYS A 121 -7.36 -4.93 -27.92
C LYS A 121 -8.09 -6.26 -28.05
N ASP A 122 -9.36 -6.23 -28.43
CA ASP A 122 -10.13 -7.45 -28.73
C ASP A 122 -9.74 -8.02 -30.10
N SER A 123 -9.75 -9.35 -30.19
CA SER A 123 -9.59 -10.08 -31.44
C SER A 123 -10.78 -11.01 -31.64
N LYS A 124 -11.27 -11.11 -32.87
CA LYS A 124 -12.31 -12.08 -33.24
C LYS A 124 -11.88 -13.53 -33.02
N PHE A 125 -10.57 -13.77 -32.90
CA PHE A 125 -9.98 -15.08 -32.66
C PHE A 125 -9.68 -15.35 -31.18
N ASP A 126 -10.05 -14.45 -30.26
CA ASP A 126 -9.86 -14.69 -28.84
C ASP A 126 -10.76 -15.84 -28.35
N SER A 127 -10.16 -16.78 -27.61
CA SER A 127 -10.93 -17.77 -26.85
C SER A 127 -11.69 -17.10 -25.70
N GLU A 128 -12.70 -17.77 -25.16
CA GLU A 128 -13.46 -17.25 -24.01
C GLU A 128 -12.56 -16.98 -22.79
N GLU A 129 -11.56 -17.83 -22.55
CA GLU A 129 -10.58 -17.60 -21.48
C GLU A 129 -9.76 -16.32 -21.72
N VAL A 130 -9.35 -16.08 -22.97
CA VAL A 130 -8.62 -14.86 -23.35
C VAL A 130 -9.52 -13.63 -23.17
N LYS A 131 -10.80 -13.71 -23.56
CA LYS A 131 -11.76 -12.61 -23.36
C LYS A 131 -11.94 -12.28 -21.88
N VAL A 132 -12.06 -13.28 -21.01
CA VAL A 132 -12.13 -13.10 -19.55
C VAL A 132 -10.86 -12.43 -19.02
N ARG A 133 -9.67 -12.86 -19.46
CA ARG A 133 -8.41 -12.22 -19.07
C ARG A 133 -8.33 -10.78 -19.58
N LYS A 134 -8.76 -10.48 -20.80
CA LYS A 134 -8.80 -9.10 -21.31
C LYS A 134 -9.76 -8.22 -20.52
N ALA A 135 -10.95 -8.72 -20.18
CA ALA A 135 -11.91 -8.00 -19.34
C ALA A 135 -11.32 -7.69 -17.95
N LEU A 136 -10.67 -8.66 -17.29
CA LEU A 136 -10.04 -8.43 -16.00
C LEU A 136 -8.83 -7.48 -16.10
N THR A 137 -8.09 -7.53 -17.20
CA THR A 137 -6.98 -6.59 -17.44
C THR A 137 -7.50 -5.17 -17.64
N ARG A 138 -8.63 -4.97 -18.32
CA ARG A 138 -9.31 -3.65 -18.41
C ARG A 138 -9.69 -3.11 -17.05
N GLN A 139 -10.27 -3.95 -16.20
CA GLN A 139 -10.60 -3.57 -14.82
C GLN A 139 -9.34 -3.12 -14.06
N ARG A 140 -8.22 -3.81 -14.23
CA ARG A 140 -6.93 -3.38 -13.64
C ARG A 140 -6.45 -2.04 -14.20
N CYS A 141 -6.54 -1.83 -15.51
CA CYS A 141 -6.21 -0.55 -16.13
C CYS A 141 -7.07 0.59 -15.57
N GLU A 142 -8.37 0.38 -15.41
CA GLU A 142 -9.28 1.32 -14.75
C GLU A 142 -8.81 1.64 -13.33
N GLN A 143 -8.49 0.63 -12.52
CA GLN A 143 -8.00 0.84 -11.15
C GLN A 143 -6.69 1.63 -11.10
N ILE A 144 -5.75 1.35 -12.01
CA ILE A 144 -4.48 2.10 -12.11
C ILE A 144 -4.73 3.56 -12.49
N ARG A 145 -5.71 3.84 -13.37
CA ARG A 145 -6.05 5.22 -13.77
C ARG A 145 -6.64 6.07 -12.63
N HIS A 146 -7.08 5.45 -11.53
CA HIS A 146 -7.54 6.17 -10.33
C HIS A 146 -6.41 6.57 -9.37
N LEU A 147 -5.17 6.15 -9.62
CA LEU A 147 -4.00 6.63 -8.89
C LEU A 147 -3.73 8.11 -9.21
N SER A 148 -2.90 8.77 -8.38
CA SER A 148 -2.39 10.09 -8.77
C SER A 148 -1.52 10.00 -10.03
N PRO A 149 -1.24 11.13 -10.72
CA PRO A 149 -0.30 11.12 -11.84
C PRO A 149 1.06 10.53 -11.46
N SER A 150 1.53 10.77 -10.23
CA SER A 150 2.79 10.21 -9.74
C SER A 150 2.69 8.72 -9.42
N GLY A 151 1.53 8.24 -8.96
CA GLY A 151 1.23 6.82 -8.81
C GLY A 151 1.24 6.09 -10.15
N ILE A 152 0.60 6.64 -11.18
CA ILE A 152 0.60 6.09 -12.55
C ILE A 152 2.01 6.01 -13.12
N ILE A 153 2.82 7.07 -12.96
CA ILE A 153 4.22 7.09 -13.41
C ILE A 153 5.03 6.02 -12.68
N SER A 154 4.88 5.93 -11.36
CA SER A 154 5.57 4.94 -10.52
C SER A 154 5.20 3.51 -10.91
N TRP A 155 3.91 3.25 -11.17
CA TRP A 155 3.43 1.97 -11.68
C TRP A 155 4.05 1.64 -13.04
N ALA A 156 3.97 2.59 -13.97
CA ALA A 156 4.41 2.39 -15.36
C ALA A 156 5.92 2.13 -15.47
N MET A 157 6.73 2.66 -14.56
CA MET A 157 8.17 2.36 -14.55
C MET A 157 8.52 1.02 -13.89
N ALA A 158 7.71 0.58 -12.92
CA ALA A 158 8.07 -0.52 -12.04
C ALA A 158 7.57 -1.88 -12.54
N TYR A 159 6.35 -1.93 -13.08
CA TYR A 159 5.69 -3.21 -13.33
C TYR A 159 5.38 -3.37 -14.81
N ALA A 160 6.14 -4.21 -15.52
CA ALA A 160 5.83 -4.54 -16.90
C ALA A 160 4.41 -5.15 -17.03
N PRO A 161 3.69 -4.93 -18.15
CA PRO A 161 2.32 -5.45 -18.31
C PRO A 161 2.21 -6.96 -18.12
N SER A 162 3.25 -7.70 -18.50
CA SER A 162 3.31 -9.16 -18.31
C SER A 162 3.29 -9.59 -16.85
N LEU A 163 3.63 -8.71 -15.90
CA LEU A 163 3.61 -9.01 -14.46
C LEU A 163 2.23 -8.79 -13.84
N TRP A 164 1.49 -7.76 -14.27
CA TRP A 164 0.25 -7.35 -13.60
C TRP A 164 -1.02 -7.56 -14.44
N ALA A 165 -0.91 -7.92 -15.71
CA ALA A 165 -2.09 -8.30 -16.51
C ALA A 165 -2.79 -9.54 -15.92
N ALA A 166 -4.05 -9.73 -16.29
CA ALA A 166 -4.85 -10.84 -15.78
C ALA A 166 -4.24 -12.20 -16.16
N GLY A 167 -4.16 -13.09 -15.17
CA GLY A 167 -3.53 -14.40 -15.30
C GLY A 167 -2.08 -14.45 -14.82
N SER A 168 -1.41 -13.30 -14.65
CA SER A 168 -0.02 -13.26 -14.16
C SER A 168 0.10 -13.09 -12.65
N MET A 169 -0.85 -12.37 -12.06
CA MET A 169 -0.86 -12.00 -10.65
C MET A 169 -2.28 -12.14 -10.12
N SER A 170 -2.44 -12.58 -8.88
CA SER A 170 -3.73 -12.63 -8.20
C SER A 170 -4.26 -11.22 -7.90
N MET A 171 -5.57 -11.10 -7.67
CA MET A 171 -6.18 -9.78 -7.43
C MET A 171 -5.76 -9.17 -6.09
N ASP A 172 -5.54 -9.99 -5.06
CA ASP A 172 -5.09 -9.53 -3.75
C ASP A 172 -3.67 -8.95 -3.80
N VAL A 173 -2.74 -9.59 -4.52
CA VAL A 173 -1.38 -9.05 -4.76
C VAL A 173 -1.45 -7.77 -5.59
N PHE A 174 -2.29 -7.73 -6.63
CA PHE A 174 -2.49 -6.52 -7.44
C PHE A 174 -3.00 -5.34 -6.61
N SER A 175 -4.05 -5.54 -5.81
CA SER A 175 -4.59 -4.51 -4.92
C SER A 175 -3.54 -4.07 -3.90
N CYS A 176 -2.79 -5.01 -3.32
CA CYS A 176 -1.70 -4.68 -2.40
C CYS A 176 -0.63 -3.78 -3.04
N LEU A 177 -0.26 -4.02 -4.30
CA LEU A 177 0.68 -3.16 -5.02
C LEU A 177 0.08 -1.81 -5.37
N LEU A 178 -1.21 -1.78 -5.73
CA LEU A 178 -1.92 -0.56 -6.06
C LEU A 178 -1.99 0.38 -4.86
N ASP A 179 -2.22 -0.16 -3.66
CA ASP A 179 -2.27 0.62 -2.42
C ASP A 179 -0.87 1.13 -1.99
N ASP A 180 0.19 0.38 -2.31
CA ASP A 180 1.57 0.70 -1.89
C ASP A 180 2.34 1.62 -2.87
N ILE A 181 1.96 1.63 -4.15
CA ILE A 181 2.69 2.38 -5.19
C ILE A 181 2.48 3.90 -5.09
N GLU A 182 1.40 4.33 -4.43
CA GLU A 182 1.00 5.72 -4.33
C GLU A 182 2.02 6.50 -3.47
N PRO A 183 2.69 7.51 -4.03
CA PRO A 183 3.72 8.21 -3.28
C PRO A 183 3.12 9.18 -2.26
N ASP A 184 3.62 9.17 -1.03
CA ASP A 184 3.21 10.10 0.05
C ASP A 184 3.38 11.59 -0.33
N GLN A 185 4.32 11.87 -1.24
CA GLN A 185 4.61 13.21 -1.76
C GLN A 185 4.91 13.14 -3.26
N HIS A 186 4.57 14.20 -3.98
CA HIS A 186 4.87 14.35 -5.40
C HIS A 186 6.40 14.33 -5.62
N PRO A 187 6.96 13.26 -6.21
CA PRO A 187 8.39 13.20 -6.46
C PRO A 187 8.78 14.25 -7.51
N PRO A 188 9.96 14.88 -7.40
CA PRO A 188 10.46 15.76 -8.44
C PRO A 188 10.90 14.94 -9.64
N TRP A 189 9.96 14.61 -10.53
CA TRP A 189 10.21 13.75 -11.68
C TRP A 189 11.23 14.41 -12.62
N PRO A 190 12.31 13.71 -13.02
CA PRO A 190 13.24 14.25 -14.00
C PRO A 190 12.56 14.50 -15.34
N SER A 191 13.01 15.53 -16.08
CA SER A 191 12.38 15.98 -17.34
C SER A 191 12.15 14.86 -18.36
N ILE A 192 13.00 13.83 -18.37
CA ILE A 192 12.88 12.66 -19.25
C ILE A 192 11.53 11.95 -19.14
N VAL A 193 10.87 12.00 -17.97
CA VAL A 193 9.52 11.46 -17.78
C VAL A 193 8.52 12.27 -18.59
N GLY A 194 8.46 13.58 -18.33
CA GLY A 194 7.59 14.50 -19.06
C GLY A 194 7.85 14.50 -20.57
N GLU A 195 9.11 14.53 -20.98
CA GLU A 195 9.50 14.41 -22.40
C GLU A 195 9.02 13.10 -23.04
N THR A 196 9.06 11.99 -22.30
CA THR A 196 8.57 10.70 -22.81
C THR A 196 7.04 10.67 -22.91
N LEU A 197 6.34 11.22 -21.92
CA LEU A 197 4.88 11.28 -21.90
C LEU A 197 4.32 12.17 -23.02
N HIS A 198 4.94 13.33 -23.25
CA HIS A 198 4.57 14.21 -24.37
C HIS A 198 4.85 13.57 -25.72
N LYS A 199 6.01 12.91 -25.90
CA LYS A 199 6.29 12.15 -27.13
C LYS A 199 5.25 11.06 -27.40
N LEU A 200 4.77 10.37 -26.36
CA LEU A 200 3.69 9.39 -26.51
C LEU A 200 2.37 10.03 -26.97
N LEU A 201 2.08 11.26 -26.54
CA LEU A 201 0.91 11.99 -26.99
C LEU A 201 1.00 12.31 -28.49
N ASP A 202 2.20 12.63 -28.97
CA ASP A 202 2.45 12.97 -30.38
C ASP A 202 2.50 11.72 -31.28
N ASP A 203 3.14 10.64 -30.80
CA ASP A 203 3.43 9.44 -31.59
C ASP A 203 2.25 8.44 -31.64
N GLU A 204 1.37 8.40 -30.62
CA GLU A 204 0.31 7.39 -30.49
C GLU A 204 -1.09 8.01 -30.66
N GLU A 205 -1.70 7.81 -31.83
CA GLU A 205 -2.99 8.41 -32.20
C GLU A 205 -4.13 8.09 -31.21
N PHE A 206 -4.13 6.90 -30.60
CA PHE A 206 -5.15 6.55 -29.61
C PHE A 206 -4.97 7.30 -28.27
N LEU A 207 -3.73 7.62 -27.88
CA LEU A 207 -3.46 8.41 -26.68
C LEU A 207 -3.87 9.86 -26.88
N SER A 208 -3.62 10.41 -28.08
CA SER A 208 -4.04 11.77 -28.42
C SER A 208 -5.56 11.92 -28.43
N ALA A 209 -6.30 10.86 -28.79
CA ALA A 209 -7.76 10.80 -28.74
C ALA A 209 -8.33 10.56 -27.32
N SER A 210 -7.59 9.91 -26.42
CA SER A 210 -8.04 9.58 -25.06
C SER A 210 -8.23 10.82 -24.20
N LEU A 211 -9.46 11.01 -23.68
CA LEU A 211 -9.74 12.07 -22.72
C LEU A 211 -8.99 11.84 -21.41
N GLU A 212 -8.98 10.60 -20.89
CA GLU A 212 -8.34 10.30 -19.61
C GLU A 212 -6.82 10.53 -19.66
N TYR A 213 -6.18 10.24 -20.81
CA TYR A 213 -4.75 10.52 -20.97
C TYR A 213 -4.45 12.03 -20.98
N ARG A 214 -5.30 12.84 -21.65
CA ARG A 214 -5.15 14.31 -21.64
C ARG A 214 -5.37 14.91 -20.25
N GLU A 215 -6.34 14.39 -19.49
CA GLU A 215 -6.56 14.80 -18.10
C GLU A 215 -5.37 14.44 -17.21
N PHE A 216 -4.81 13.23 -17.38
CA PHE A 216 -3.58 12.82 -16.73
C PHE A 216 -2.40 13.75 -17.06
N MET A 217 -2.19 14.09 -18.33
CA MET A 217 -1.13 15.02 -18.76
C MET A 217 -1.30 16.40 -18.13
N LYS A 218 -2.52 16.95 -18.16
CA LYS A 218 -2.81 18.24 -17.53
C LYS A 218 -2.52 18.21 -16.03
N ALA A 219 -2.88 17.13 -15.35
CA ALA A 219 -2.61 16.98 -13.93
C ALA A 219 -1.10 16.85 -13.64
N TYR A 220 -0.35 16.18 -14.52
CA TYR A 220 1.10 16.09 -14.46
C TYR A 220 1.78 17.45 -14.66
N ASP A 221 1.38 18.24 -15.65
CA ASP A 221 1.96 19.55 -15.94
C ASP A 221 1.68 20.59 -14.85
N CYS A 222 0.60 20.40 -14.08
CA CYS A 222 0.29 21.24 -12.93
C CYS A 222 1.09 20.87 -11.67
N LEU A 223 1.94 19.84 -11.70
CA LEU A 223 2.79 19.48 -10.57
C LEU A 223 3.85 20.56 -10.34
N PRO A 224 4.11 20.98 -9.09
CA PRO A 224 5.11 21.99 -8.79
C PRO A 224 6.50 21.51 -9.23
N ASP A 225 7.11 22.25 -10.16
CA ASP A 225 8.42 21.97 -10.70
C ASP A 225 9.50 22.24 -9.64
N VAL A 226 10.12 21.19 -9.12
CA VAL A 226 11.36 21.32 -8.35
C VAL A 226 12.50 21.07 -9.32
N CYS A 227 12.92 22.13 -10.02
CA CYS A 227 14.13 22.15 -10.81
C CYS A 227 15.33 21.69 -9.94
N LEU A 228 15.73 20.42 -10.07
CA LEU A 228 16.99 19.94 -9.53
C LEU A 228 18.12 20.49 -10.39
N ASP A 229 18.59 21.66 -9.98
CA ASP A 229 19.70 22.35 -10.59
C ASP A 229 20.94 21.42 -10.60
N ARG A 230 21.38 21.08 -11.80
CA ARG A 230 22.47 20.13 -12.08
C ARG A 230 23.77 20.58 -11.38
N ARG A 231 24.08 20.02 -10.20
CA ARG A 231 25.43 20.14 -9.61
C ARG A 231 26.23 18.84 -9.68
N ARG A 232 27.04 18.80 -10.76
CA ARG A 232 28.43 18.31 -10.85
C ARG A 232 28.81 17.00 -10.11
N LYS A 233 28.85 15.92 -10.90
CA LYS A 233 30.02 15.04 -11.15
C LYS A 233 30.98 14.80 -9.96
N ARG A 234 30.87 13.62 -9.34
CA ARG A 234 32.04 12.89 -8.77
C ARG A 234 31.97 11.40 -9.10
N ARG A 235 33.12 10.85 -9.51
CA ARG A 235 33.36 9.48 -9.99
C ARG A 235 33.43 8.47 -8.84
N ARG A 236 32.80 7.31 -9.08
CA ARG A 236 33.15 5.89 -8.78
C ARG A 236 33.81 5.52 -7.44
N LEU A 237 33.26 4.46 -6.81
CA LEU A 237 33.89 3.13 -6.76
C LEU A 237 32.85 2.04 -6.45
N ASP A 238 32.77 1.04 -7.33
CA ASP A 238 32.23 -0.30 -7.04
C ASP A 238 32.99 -0.91 -5.87
N HIS A 239 32.31 -1.69 -5.02
CA HIS A 239 32.76 -2.99 -4.51
C HIS A 239 31.52 -3.73 -4.00
N GLY A 240 31.08 -4.75 -4.75
CA GLY A 240 30.08 -5.69 -4.26
C GLY A 240 30.71 -6.65 -3.28
N HIS A 241 29.97 -7.06 -2.25
CA HIS A 241 30.18 -8.32 -1.55
C HIS A 241 28.82 -8.96 -1.26
N ASN A 242 28.80 -10.26 -1.51
CA ASN A 242 27.66 -11.16 -1.44
C ASN A 242 28.00 -12.10 -0.29
N GLU A 243 27.28 -12.04 0.82
CA GLU A 243 27.44 -13.00 1.91
C GLU A 243 26.06 -13.51 2.33
N GLY A 244 25.89 -14.82 2.22
CA GLY A 244 24.81 -15.53 2.88
C GLY A 244 25.26 -15.94 4.28
N MET A 245 24.30 -16.06 5.19
CA MET A 245 23.98 -17.28 5.95
C MET A 245 23.19 -16.95 7.23
N THR A 246 22.39 -17.95 7.62
CA THR A 246 21.92 -18.27 8.99
C THR A 246 20.91 -17.36 9.67
N GLN A 247 19.71 -17.91 9.85
CA GLN A 247 18.67 -17.44 10.76
C GLN A 247 19.13 -17.56 12.22
N GLY A 248 19.77 -16.52 12.74
CA GLY A 248 19.79 -16.21 14.17
C GLY A 248 18.67 -15.23 14.49
N GLN A 249 18.07 -15.32 15.68
CA GLN A 249 17.13 -14.30 16.16
C GLN A 249 17.84 -12.93 16.13
N ILE A 250 17.34 -12.05 15.27
CA ILE A 250 17.85 -10.69 15.08
C ILE A 250 17.41 -9.86 16.29
N SER A 251 18.32 -9.06 16.86
CA SER A 251 17.97 -8.09 17.90
C SER A 251 16.96 -7.08 17.34
N PRO A 252 15.99 -6.56 18.11
CA PRO A 252 15.11 -5.46 17.66
C PRO A 252 15.86 -4.20 17.18
N LEU A 253 17.15 -4.07 17.53
CA LEU A 253 18.04 -3.01 17.05
C LEU A 253 18.61 -3.29 15.66
N ASP A 254 18.77 -4.56 15.28
CA ASP A 254 19.34 -5.01 14.01
C ASP A 254 18.26 -5.36 12.98
N GLU A 255 16.99 -5.28 13.37
CA GLU A 255 15.84 -5.43 12.47
C GLU A 255 15.78 -4.25 11.49
N LYS A 256 15.63 -4.57 10.20
CA LYS A 256 15.39 -3.57 9.17
C LYS A 256 14.04 -2.92 9.44
N ARG A 257 14.05 -1.75 10.09
CA ARG A 257 12.84 -0.98 10.38
C ARG A 257 12.15 -0.58 9.08
N GLU A 258 10.97 -1.13 8.83
CA GLU A 258 10.11 -0.73 7.73
C GLU A 258 8.98 0.16 8.26
N MET A 259 8.94 1.41 7.79
CA MET A 259 7.95 2.40 8.20
C MET A 259 6.64 2.20 7.44
N LYS A 260 5.50 2.37 8.14
CA LYS A 260 4.13 2.34 7.60
C LYS A 260 3.55 3.73 7.42
N HIS A 261 3.61 4.51 8.49
CA HIS A 261 2.95 5.81 8.60
C HIS A 261 3.87 6.76 9.35
N MET A 262 3.94 8.00 8.90
CA MET A 262 4.53 9.09 9.67
C MET A 262 3.48 10.16 9.86
N TYR A 263 3.18 10.46 11.11
CA TYR A 263 2.37 11.60 11.48
C TYR A 263 3.30 12.79 11.68
N THR A 264 3.11 13.84 10.90
CA THR A 264 3.88 15.08 10.93
C THR A 264 2.93 16.27 10.76
N ASN A 265 3.47 17.49 10.77
CA ASN A 265 2.71 18.72 10.58
C ASN A 265 1.65 19.02 11.66
N PRO A 266 1.88 18.76 12.97
CA PRO A 266 0.93 19.19 13.99
C PRO A 266 0.79 20.72 14.06
N ASP A 267 -0.28 21.17 14.71
CA ASP A 267 -0.46 22.57 15.10
C ASP A 267 0.74 23.00 15.97
N PRO A 268 1.40 24.15 15.71
CA PRO A 268 2.52 24.66 16.50
C PRO A 268 2.25 24.73 18.00
N VAL A 269 0.99 24.91 18.42
CA VAL A 269 0.58 24.89 19.84
C VAL A 269 0.89 23.55 20.52
N CYS A 270 1.05 22.45 19.76
CA CYS A 270 1.47 21.17 20.34
C CYS A 270 2.87 21.23 20.97
N ILE A 271 3.77 22.09 20.49
CA ILE A 271 5.11 22.25 21.05
C ILE A 271 5.04 22.82 22.47
N ASP A 272 3.98 23.57 22.79
CA ASP A 272 3.74 24.09 24.14
C ASP A 272 3.39 23.00 25.16
N LYS A 273 3.08 21.79 24.67
CA LYS A 273 2.78 20.62 25.50
C LYS A 273 4.00 19.72 25.73
N LEU A 274 5.12 19.96 25.03
CA LEU A 274 6.35 19.21 25.27
C LEU A 274 6.96 19.66 26.61
N PRO A 275 7.46 18.74 27.45
CA PRO A 275 8.20 19.13 28.64
C PRO A 275 9.57 19.70 28.24
N GLU A 276 10.14 20.52 29.12
CA GLU A 276 11.56 20.88 29.01
C GLU A 276 12.44 19.65 29.27
N PRO A 277 13.59 19.51 28.57
CA PRO A 277 14.24 20.47 27.67
C PRO A 277 13.76 20.48 26.19
N PHE A 278 12.80 19.62 25.81
CA PHE A 278 12.42 19.42 24.41
C PHE A 278 11.69 20.62 23.80
N GLN A 279 10.89 21.32 24.59
CA GLN A 279 10.19 22.52 24.15
C GLN A 279 11.17 23.60 23.67
N THR A 280 12.16 23.95 24.50
CA THR A 280 13.20 24.91 24.12
C THR A 280 14.01 24.38 22.95
N ALA A 281 14.40 23.10 22.96
CA ALA A 281 15.18 22.50 21.88
C ALA A 281 14.50 22.61 20.50
N VAL A 282 13.18 22.38 20.42
CA VAL A 282 12.41 22.55 19.17
C VAL A 282 12.37 24.01 18.73
N ARG A 283 12.08 24.93 19.66
CA ARG A 283 11.94 26.36 19.36
C ARG A 283 13.23 27.00 18.87
N GLU A 284 14.37 26.50 19.35
CA GLU A 284 15.69 26.95 18.90
C GLU A 284 16.11 26.36 17.55
N SER A 285 15.39 25.35 17.05
CA SER A 285 15.69 24.72 15.75
C SER A 285 15.54 25.70 14.58
N ARG A 286 16.42 25.53 13.58
CA ARG A 286 16.37 26.32 12.35
C ARG A 286 15.06 26.12 11.58
N LEU A 287 14.56 24.88 11.57
CA LEU A 287 13.30 24.53 10.90
C LEU A 287 12.13 25.28 11.53
N TRP A 288 11.97 25.20 12.86
CA TRP A 288 10.93 25.91 13.58
C TRP A 288 10.95 27.41 13.31
N LYS A 289 12.12 28.04 13.50
CA LYS A 289 12.29 29.49 13.28
C LYS A 289 11.92 29.90 11.86
N TRP A 290 12.32 29.11 10.87
CA TRP A 290 11.96 29.34 9.48
C TRP A 290 10.45 29.22 9.26
N GLU A 291 9.80 28.14 9.71
CA GLU A 291 8.34 27.96 9.58
C GLU A 291 7.54 29.09 10.23
N ARG A 292 7.96 29.56 11.41
CA ARG A 292 7.34 30.70 12.09
C ARG A 292 7.53 32.00 11.31
N SER A 293 8.72 32.22 10.72
CA SER A 293 8.97 33.39 9.87
C SER A 293 8.12 33.43 8.60
N GLN A 294 7.74 32.25 8.10
CA GLN A 294 6.86 32.10 6.93
C GLN A 294 5.36 32.11 7.29
N GLY A 295 5.00 32.24 8.57
CA GLY A 295 3.62 32.23 9.03
C GLY A 295 2.90 30.88 8.83
N MET A 296 3.65 29.77 8.80
CA MET A 296 3.07 28.45 8.55
C MET A 296 2.10 28.04 9.67
N LYS A 297 0.98 27.39 9.30
CA LYS A 297 -0.03 26.94 10.27
C LYS A 297 0.29 25.62 10.96
N THR A 298 1.31 24.92 10.49
CA THR A 298 1.77 23.61 10.98
C THR A 298 3.29 23.62 11.18
N THR A 299 3.82 22.61 11.87
CA THR A 299 5.27 22.42 12.02
C THR A 299 5.70 21.00 11.65
N SER A 300 6.79 20.84 10.90
CA SER A 300 7.43 19.54 10.67
C SER A 300 8.48 19.20 11.74
N SER A 301 8.60 20.00 12.81
CA SER A 301 9.63 19.81 13.84
C SER A 301 9.36 18.65 14.80
N LEU A 302 8.18 18.03 14.72
CA LEU A 302 7.77 16.88 15.53
C LEU A 302 7.08 15.86 14.62
N ALA A 303 7.53 14.61 14.67
CA ALA A 303 6.93 13.52 13.89
C ALA A 303 6.91 12.20 14.67
N THR A 304 5.88 11.39 14.43
CA THR A 304 5.78 10.02 14.96
C THR A 304 5.80 9.03 13.82
N LEU A 305 6.76 8.10 13.85
CA LEU A 305 6.97 7.07 12.83
C LEU A 305 6.48 5.72 13.35
N PHE A 306 5.43 5.21 12.71
CA PHE A 306 4.84 3.91 12.99
C PHE A 306 5.43 2.85 12.07
N PRO A 307 5.90 1.72 12.60
CA PRO A 307 6.35 0.58 11.79
C PRO A 307 5.18 -0.15 11.12
N LYS A 308 5.49 -0.98 10.13
CA LYS A 308 4.51 -1.75 9.32
C LYS A 308 3.71 -2.77 10.08
N ASP A 309 4.35 -3.40 11.05
CA ASP A 309 3.74 -4.36 11.96
C ASP A 309 3.84 -3.86 13.40
N ASN A 310 3.03 -4.48 14.27
CA ASN A 310 3.03 -4.16 15.70
C ASN A 310 4.16 -4.88 16.45
N THR A 311 5.13 -5.46 15.74
CA THR A 311 6.26 -6.16 16.35
C THR A 311 7.45 -5.23 16.59
N GLN A 312 7.44 -4.05 15.98
CA GLN A 312 8.45 -3.01 16.13
C GLN A 312 7.91 -1.81 16.94
N ASP A 313 8.82 -1.10 17.60
CA ASP A 313 8.48 0.09 18.39
C ASP A 313 8.23 1.33 17.51
N VAL A 314 7.30 2.18 17.95
CA VAL A 314 7.01 3.49 17.34
C VAL A 314 8.12 4.47 17.71
N SER A 315 8.65 5.20 16.73
CA SER A 315 9.68 6.22 16.95
C SER A 315 9.07 7.62 17.00
N LEU A 316 9.51 8.44 17.96
CA LEU A 316 9.24 9.88 17.98
C LEU A 316 10.49 10.61 17.51
N THR A 317 10.35 11.48 16.52
CA THR A 317 11.43 12.31 15.99
C THR A 317 11.17 13.77 16.32
N ILE A 318 12.16 14.40 16.92
CA ILE A 318 12.14 15.81 17.32
C ILE A 318 13.31 16.51 16.61
N TRP A 319 12.98 17.49 15.77
CA TRP A 319 13.99 18.38 15.19
C TRP A 319 14.31 19.49 16.18
N CYS A 320 15.57 19.55 16.61
CA CYS A 320 16.03 20.51 17.60
C CYS A 320 17.16 21.41 17.07
N GLY A 321 17.41 22.51 17.78
CA GLY A 321 18.58 23.35 17.57
C GLY A 321 19.88 22.59 17.82
N ASN A 322 20.93 22.94 17.08
CA ASN A 322 22.18 22.19 17.10
C ASN A 322 22.86 22.22 18.47
N HIS A 323 22.85 23.36 19.17
CA HIS A 323 23.44 23.48 20.50
C HIS A 323 22.58 22.78 21.56
N GLU A 324 21.26 22.88 21.43
CA GLU A 324 20.30 22.25 22.34
C GLU A 324 20.36 20.72 22.21
N ALA A 325 20.62 20.18 21.01
CA ALA A 325 20.84 18.75 20.81
C ALA A 325 22.00 18.20 21.64
N TYR A 326 23.12 18.93 21.75
CA TYR A 326 24.23 18.53 22.62
C TYR A 326 23.82 18.51 24.10
N HIS A 327 23.08 19.52 24.56
CA HIS A 327 22.53 19.52 25.91
C HIS A 327 21.57 18.35 26.15
N LEU A 328 20.71 18.01 25.16
CA LEU A 328 19.85 16.82 25.24
C LEU A 328 20.68 15.53 25.36
N HIS A 329 21.77 15.41 24.61
CA HIS A 329 22.65 14.23 24.70
C HIS A 329 23.22 14.09 26.11
N ASP A 330 23.69 15.18 26.72
CA ASP A 330 24.24 15.18 28.07
C ASP A 330 23.18 14.83 29.13
N VAL A 331 21.99 15.44 29.05
CA VAL A 331 20.87 15.20 29.98
C VAL A 331 20.42 13.74 29.97
N PHE A 332 20.35 13.12 28.79
CA PHE A 332 19.88 11.75 28.62
C PHE A 332 21.00 10.71 28.57
N GLY A 333 22.26 11.12 28.70
CA GLY A 333 23.43 10.23 28.64
C GLY A 333 23.58 9.52 27.29
N LEU A 334 23.16 10.17 26.19
CA LEU A 334 23.24 9.59 24.85
C LEU A 334 24.70 9.55 24.38
N GLN A 335 25.08 8.43 23.77
CA GLN A 335 26.42 8.23 23.25
C GLN A 335 26.40 8.23 21.72
N LEU A 336 27.47 8.73 21.12
CA LEU A 336 27.67 8.63 19.68
C LEU A 336 27.78 7.15 19.31
N ALA A 337 26.86 6.65 18.48
CA ALA A 337 26.98 5.32 17.92
C ALA A 337 28.25 5.23 17.07
N HIS A 338 29.08 4.21 17.33
CA HIS A 338 30.23 3.91 16.50
C HIS A 338 29.74 3.48 15.11
N SER A 339 30.17 4.20 14.06
CA SER A 339 29.90 3.79 12.69
C SER A 339 30.66 2.51 12.38
N SER A 340 29.94 1.43 12.06
CA SER A 340 30.50 0.21 11.47
C SER A 340 30.96 0.45 10.03
#